data_AF-A0A2T1C000-F1
#
_entry.id   AF-A0A2T1C000-F1
#
_cell.length_a   1.000
_cell.length_b   1.000
_cell.length_c   1.000
_cell.angle_alpha   90.00
_cell.angle_beta   90.00
_cell.angle_gamma   90.00
#
_symmetry.space_group_name_H-M   'P 1'
#
loop_
_entity.id
_entity.type
_entity.pdbx_description
1 polymer ?
#
loop_
_entity_poly.entity_id
_entity_poly.type
_entity_poly.pdbx_seq_one_letter_code
_entity_poly.pdbx_strand_id
1 'polypeptide(L)'
;MQLDPAELSQIQRTLQDYEPSQSAIATLVDFDGDLDASLEELLRSQMGTATFQSKSLKQVTLQVLREQLCGNEGFRQKLGEYMKNKEITPLLTGLIVYLASKVVLPFPIDPALATIVVLYISKVSLEIFCRYTEPETKPSS
;
A
#
# COMPACT_ATOMS: atom_id res chain seq x y z
N MET A 1 -0.60 -9.89 -6.10
CA MET A 1 0.07 -10.20 -4.81
C MET A 1 -1.04 -10.53 -3.86
N GLN A 2 -1.00 -11.69 -3.20
CA GLN A 2 -2.22 -12.28 -2.66
C GLN A 2 -2.22 -12.32 -1.14
N LEU A 3 -3.30 -11.85 -0.52
CA LEU A 3 -3.64 -12.19 0.86
C LEU A 3 -4.35 -13.55 0.88
N ASP A 4 -3.97 -14.42 1.79
CA ASP A 4 -4.73 -15.65 2.03
C ASP A 4 -6.05 -15.35 2.78
N PRO A 5 -7.02 -16.28 2.78
CA PRO A 5 -8.31 -16.04 3.44
C PRO A 5 -8.20 -15.72 4.94
N ALA A 6 -7.19 -16.25 5.63
CA ALA A 6 -6.98 -15.98 7.05
C ALA A 6 -6.42 -14.57 7.27
N GLU A 7 -5.48 -14.13 6.44
CA GLU A 7 -4.96 -12.76 6.43
C GLU A 7 -6.07 -11.75 6.12
N LEU A 8 -6.87 -12.00 5.09
CA LEU A 8 -7.98 -11.13 4.71
C LEU A 8 -9.02 -11.03 5.84
N SER A 9 -9.40 -12.16 6.45
CA SER A 9 -10.33 -12.20 7.59
C SER A 9 -9.75 -11.45 8.81
N GLN A 10 -8.44 -11.58 9.04
CA GLN A 10 -7.78 -10.88 10.13
C GLN A 10 -7.78 -9.37 9.91
N ILE A 11 -7.46 -8.91 8.70
CA ILE A 11 -7.46 -7.49 8.36
C ILE A 11 -8.87 -6.90 8.50
N GLN A 12 -9.90 -7.61 8.05
CA GLN A 12 -11.30 -7.22 8.24
C GLN A 12 -11.63 -7.00 9.72
N ARG A 13 -11.24 -7.92 10.61
CA ARG A 13 -11.44 -7.77 12.06
C ARG A 13 -10.65 -6.62 12.64
N THR A 14 -9.36 -6.51 12.30
CA THR A 14 -8.47 -5.48 12.80
C THR A 14 -8.98 -4.08 12.44
N LEU A 15 -9.55 -3.91 11.25
CA LEU A 15 -10.00 -2.63 10.72
C LEU A 15 -11.52 -2.42 10.79
N GLN A 16 -12.29 -3.32 11.40
CA GLN A 16 -13.76 -3.27 11.42
C GLN A 16 -14.32 -1.92 11.93
N ASP A 17 -13.64 -1.30 12.90
CA ASP A 17 -14.05 -0.05 13.53
C ASP A 17 -13.32 1.18 12.93
N TYR A 18 -12.45 0.97 11.95
CA TYR A 18 -11.71 2.03 11.27
C TYR A 18 -12.36 2.37 9.93
N GLU A 19 -13.42 3.20 10.01
CA GLU A 19 -14.24 3.67 8.88
C GLU A 19 -13.41 4.12 7.65
N PRO A 20 -12.32 4.90 7.78
CA PRO A 20 -11.57 5.37 6.62
C PRO A 20 -10.96 4.27 5.74
N SER A 21 -10.82 3.06 6.26
CA SER A 21 -10.27 1.92 5.52
C SER A 21 -11.32 1.01 4.88
N GLN A 22 -12.61 1.22 5.13
CA GLN A 22 -13.66 0.29 4.71
C GLN A 22 -13.76 0.14 3.19
N SER A 23 -13.51 1.22 2.44
CA SER A 23 -13.43 1.16 0.96
C SER A 23 -12.31 0.23 0.48
N ALA A 24 -11.15 0.24 1.16
CA ALA A 24 -10.06 -0.68 0.85
C ALA A 24 -10.41 -2.13 1.21
N ILE A 25 -11.09 -2.36 2.33
CA ILE A 25 -11.56 -3.68 2.73
C ILE A 25 -12.55 -4.25 1.71
N ALA A 26 -13.54 -3.45 1.30
CA ALA A 26 -14.51 -3.85 0.28
C ALA A 26 -13.81 -4.22 -1.04
N THR A 27 -12.88 -3.37 -1.49
CA THR A 27 -12.09 -3.64 -2.70
C THR A 27 -11.28 -4.94 -2.56
N LEU A 28 -10.63 -5.17 -1.42
CA LEU A 28 -9.89 -6.42 -1.20
C LEU A 28 -10.80 -7.64 -1.26
N VAL A 29 -12.01 -7.56 -0.72
CA VAL A 29 -12.97 -8.66 -0.79
C VAL A 29 -13.42 -8.91 -2.23
N ASP A 30 -13.74 -7.85 -2.99
CA ASP A 30 -14.18 -7.96 -4.38
C ASP A 30 -13.11 -8.56 -5.30
N PHE A 31 -11.83 -8.38 -4.96
CA PHE A 31 -10.68 -8.95 -5.67
C PHE A 31 -10.07 -10.16 -4.95
N ASP A 32 -10.84 -10.85 -4.10
CA ASP A 32 -10.45 -12.08 -3.40
C ASP A 32 -9.13 -11.98 -2.61
N GLY A 33 -8.73 -10.79 -2.18
CA GLY A 33 -7.47 -10.52 -1.46
C GLY A 33 -6.28 -10.17 -2.37
N ASP A 34 -6.48 -9.97 -3.67
CA ASP A 34 -5.42 -9.54 -4.57
C ASP A 34 -5.10 -8.05 -4.38
N LEU A 35 -3.99 -7.80 -3.69
CA LEU A 35 -3.45 -6.47 -3.42
C LEU A 35 -3.05 -5.73 -4.70
N ASP A 36 -2.61 -6.46 -5.73
CA ASP A 36 -2.17 -5.85 -6.98
C ASP A 36 -3.36 -5.32 -7.78
N ALA A 37 -4.44 -6.09 -7.85
CA ALA A 37 -5.67 -5.70 -8.51
C ALA A 37 -6.43 -4.63 -7.72
N SER A 38 -6.48 -4.77 -6.38
CA SER A 38 -7.10 -3.79 -5.49
C SER A 38 -6.41 -2.42 -5.56
N LEU A 39 -5.07 -2.41 -5.60
CA LEU A 39 -4.32 -1.17 -5.78
C LEU A 39 -4.65 -0.50 -7.12
N GLU A 40 -4.73 -1.29 -8.19
CA GLU A 40 -5.06 -0.77 -9.52
C GLU A 40 -6.50 -0.23 -9.60
N GLU A 41 -7.45 -0.90 -8.95
CA GLU A 41 -8.83 -0.43 -8.83
C GLU A 41 -8.93 0.91 -8.12
N LEU A 42 -8.34 1.03 -6.93
CA LEU A 42 -8.38 2.28 -6.15
C LEU A 42 -7.69 3.44 -6.88
N LEU A 43 -6.58 3.17 -7.56
CA LEU A 43 -5.90 4.18 -8.36
C LEU A 43 -6.78 4.65 -9.53
N ARG A 44 -7.47 3.72 -10.20
CA ARG A 44 -8.38 4.05 -11.30
C ARG A 44 -9.62 4.79 -10.82
N SER A 45 -10.17 4.45 -9.65
CA SER A 45 -11.34 5.13 -9.11
C SER A 45 -11.03 6.58 -8.69
N GLN A 46 -9.82 6.83 -8.16
CA GLN A 46 -9.39 8.18 -7.78
C GLN A 46 -8.98 9.07 -8.95
N MET A 47 -8.28 8.52 -9.94
CA MET A 47 -7.67 9.30 -11.01
C MET A 47 -8.33 9.12 -12.38
N GLY A 48 -9.35 8.25 -12.47
CA GLY A 48 -9.93 7.82 -13.73
C GLY A 48 -8.98 6.96 -14.57
N THR A 49 -9.29 6.81 -15.85
CA THR A 49 -8.48 6.05 -16.82
C THR A 49 -7.33 6.89 -17.39
N ALA A 50 -6.59 7.61 -16.53
CA ALA A 50 -5.46 8.40 -16.97
C ALA A 50 -4.33 7.48 -17.47
N THR A 51 -4.15 7.40 -18.79
CA THR A 51 -3.04 6.67 -19.41
C THR A 51 -1.79 7.54 -19.36
N PHE A 52 -0.91 7.30 -18.38
CA PHE A 52 0.42 7.90 -18.37
C PHE A 52 1.24 7.25 -19.49
N GLN A 53 1.64 8.04 -20.48
CA GLN A 53 2.10 7.60 -21.80
C GLN A 53 2.96 6.32 -21.83
N SER A 54 3.96 6.21 -20.94
CA SER A 54 4.97 5.13 -20.94
C SER A 54 4.96 4.24 -19.70
N LYS A 55 4.21 4.58 -18.65
CA LYS A 55 4.16 3.83 -17.39
C LYS A 55 2.71 3.75 -16.92
N SER A 56 2.27 2.62 -16.40
CA SER A 56 0.95 2.56 -15.74
C SER A 56 0.92 3.47 -14.50
N LEU A 57 -0.25 3.98 -14.13
CA LEU A 57 -0.45 4.76 -12.90
C LEU A 57 0.09 4.00 -11.68
N LYS A 58 -0.17 2.68 -11.62
CA LYS A 58 0.39 1.78 -10.61
C LYS A 58 1.92 1.82 -10.54
N GLN A 59 2.62 1.71 -11.67
CA GLN A 59 4.08 1.78 -11.70
C GLN A 59 4.61 3.12 -11.19
N VAL A 60 3.97 4.23 -11.56
CA VAL A 60 4.33 5.56 -11.07
C VAL A 60 4.11 5.65 -9.56
N THR A 61 2.96 5.19 -9.06
CA THR A 61 2.66 5.16 -7.62
C THR A 61 3.70 4.35 -6.84
N LEU A 62 4.02 3.14 -7.29
CA LEU A 62 5.03 2.29 -6.64
C LEU A 62 6.42 2.94 -6.63
N GLN A 63 6.79 3.65 -7.70
CA GLN A 63 8.05 4.39 -7.77
C GLN A 63 8.09 5.54 -6.75
N VAL A 64 7.04 6.36 -6.65
CA VAL A 64 7.03 7.46 -5.69
C VAL A 64 7.01 6.94 -4.26
N LEU A 65 6.25 5.88 -3.99
CA LEU A 65 6.26 5.21 -2.68
C LEU A 65 7.65 4.70 -2.31
N ARG A 66 8.38 4.12 -3.25
CA ARG A 66 9.78 3.74 -3.03
C ARG A 66 10.63 4.94 -2.63
N GLU A 67 10.61 6.01 -3.42
CA GLU A 67 11.40 7.22 -3.19
C GLU A 67 11.16 7.80 -1.79
N GLN A 68 9.94 7.68 -1.27
CA GLN A 68 9.58 8.24 0.03
C GLN A 68 9.71 7.28 1.21
N LEU A 69 9.63 5.97 1.00
CA LEU A 69 9.60 4.99 2.09
C LEU A 69 10.92 4.26 2.30
N CYS A 70 11.70 4.02 1.24
CA CYS A 70 12.87 3.14 1.33
C CYS A 70 14.01 3.71 2.18
N GLY A 71 14.14 5.04 2.21
CA GLY A 71 15.07 5.77 3.09
C GLY A 71 14.43 6.30 4.38
N ASN A 72 13.16 6.00 4.66
CA ASN A 72 12.42 6.59 5.78
C ASN A 72 12.50 5.70 7.03
N GLU A 73 13.38 6.09 7.95
CA GLU A 73 13.59 5.37 9.21
C GLU A 73 12.34 5.33 10.10
N GLY A 74 11.56 6.43 10.13
CA GLY A 74 10.32 6.51 10.91
C GLY A 74 9.25 5.54 10.42
N PHE A 75 9.08 5.43 9.10
CA PHE A 75 8.20 4.43 8.50
C PHE A 75 8.71 3.01 8.78
N ARG A 76 10.01 2.77 8.60
CA ARG A 76 10.64 1.47 8.85
C ARG A 76 10.42 1.01 10.29
N GLN A 77 10.58 1.90 11.27
CA GLN A 77 10.35 1.58 12.68
C GLN A 77 8.89 1.19 12.93
N LYS A 78 7.93 2.02 12.50
CA LYS A 78 6.49 1.75 12.67
C LYS A 78 6.07 0.45 12.01
N LEU A 79 6.59 0.19 10.81
CA LEU A 79 6.33 -1.06 10.09
C LEU A 79 6.90 -2.24 10.87
N GLY A 80 8.12 -2.13 11.40
CA GLY A 80 8.72 -3.16 12.24
C GLY A 80 7.92 -3.45 13.52
N GLU A 81 7.37 -2.43 14.17
CA GLU A 81 6.49 -2.57 15.34
C GLU A 81 5.21 -3.33 14.98
N TYR A 82 4.55 -2.94 13.88
CA TYR A 82 3.36 -3.65 13.37
C TYR A 82 3.66 -5.10 13.00
N MET A 83 4.75 -5.35 12.27
CA MET A 83 5.10 -6.69 11.81
C MET A 83 5.39 -7.66 12.97
N LYS A 84 5.85 -7.16 14.12
CA LYS A 84 6.00 -7.94 15.35
C LYS A 84 4.68 -8.26 16.03
N ASN A 85 3.67 -7.39 15.90
CA ASN A 85 2.39 -7.49 16.60
C ASN A 85 1.22 -7.13 15.68
N LYS A 86 0.94 -7.97 14.67
CA LYS A 86 -0.05 -7.68 13.62
C LYS A 86 -1.49 -7.57 14.13
N GLU A 87 -1.77 -8.08 15.33
CA GLU A 87 -3.10 -8.06 15.95
C GLU A 87 -3.43 -6.73 16.65
N ILE A 88 -2.44 -5.87 16.88
CA ILE A 88 -2.64 -4.58 17.55
C ILE A 88 -3.17 -3.56 16.54
N THR A 89 -4.49 -3.36 16.53
CA THR A 89 -5.18 -2.42 15.64
C THR A 89 -4.53 -1.02 15.57
N PRO A 90 -4.16 -0.37 16.70
CA PRO A 90 -3.51 0.94 16.66
C PRO A 90 -2.19 0.99 15.86
N LEU A 91 -1.47 -0.12 15.72
CA LEU A 91 -0.24 -0.15 14.92
C LEU A 91 -0.55 -0.08 13.43
N LEU A 92 -1.56 -0.82 12.98
CA LEU A 92 -2.01 -0.80 11.58
C LEU A 92 -2.63 0.56 11.23
N THR A 93 -3.57 1.06 12.04
CA THR A 93 -4.20 2.36 11.79
C THR A 93 -3.20 3.50 11.89
N GLY A 94 -2.24 3.43 12.81
CA GLY A 94 -1.14 4.38 12.93
C GLY A 94 -0.24 4.42 11.68
N LEU A 95 0.01 3.26 11.05
CA LEU A 95 0.74 3.19 9.77
C LEU A 95 -0.05 3.79 8.62
N ILE A 96 -1.35 3.49 8.54
CA ILE A 96 -2.24 4.05 7.52
C ILE A 96 -2.26 5.57 7.60
N VAL A 97 -2.48 6.11 8.80
CA VAL A 97 -2.48 7.57 9.05
C VAL A 97 -1.12 8.17 8.74
N TYR A 98 -0.03 7.52 9.16
CA TYR A 98 1.32 7.98 8.85
C TYR A 98 1.53 8.11 7.34
N LEU A 99 1.15 7.09 6.57
CA LEU A 99 1.34 7.07 5.14
C LEU A 99 0.47 8.13 4.44
N ALA A 100 -0.82 8.21 4.79
CA ALA A 100 -1.73 9.23 4.26
C ALA A 100 -1.30 10.67 4.58
N SER A 101 -0.60 10.88 5.71
CA SER A 101 -0.19 12.23 6.15
C SER A 101 1.21 12.65 5.69
N LYS A 102 2.11 11.68 5.46
CA LYS A 102 3.54 11.95 5.20
C LYS A 102 3.94 11.69 3.76
N VAL A 103 3.20 10.85 3.04
CA VAL A 103 3.52 10.57 1.64
C VAL A 103 2.88 11.63 0.76
N VAL A 104 3.71 12.32 -0.02
CA VAL A 104 3.27 13.32 -0.99
C VAL A 104 3.31 12.67 -2.37
N LEU A 105 2.18 12.13 -2.81
CA LEU A 105 2.00 11.75 -4.21
C LEU A 105 1.58 12.99 -5.01
N PRO A 106 1.68 12.98 -6.35
CA PRO A 106 1.09 14.00 -7.21
C PRO A 106 -0.44 14.12 -7.08
N PHE A 107 -1.07 13.23 -6.30
CA PHE A 107 -2.48 13.23 -5.93
C PHE A 107 -2.61 12.91 -4.42
N PRO A 108 -3.69 13.31 -3.73
CA PRO A 108 -3.88 12.99 -2.32
C PRO A 108 -4.00 11.48 -2.10
N ILE A 109 -3.23 10.92 -1.17
CA ILE A 109 -3.47 9.55 -0.71
C ILE A 109 -4.62 9.59 0.29
N ASP A 110 -5.76 9.02 -0.10
CA ASP A 110 -6.82 8.76 0.86
C ASP A 110 -6.47 7.57 1.79
N PRO A 111 -7.18 7.40 2.91
CA PRO A 111 -6.92 6.30 3.83
C PRO A 111 -7.13 4.91 3.23
N ALA A 112 -7.96 4.77 2.17
CA ALA A 112 -8.18 3.49 1.50
C ALA A 112 -6.93 3.06 0.71
N LEU A 113 -6.39 3.94 -0.12
CA LEU A 113 -5.15 3.69 -0.85
C LEU A 113 -3.98 3.47 0.12
N ALA A 114 -3.91 4.25 1.20
CA ALA A 114 -2.90 4.04 2.23
C ALA A 114 -3.00 2.64 2.88
N THR A 115 -4.21 2.15 3.11
CA THR A 115 -4.46 0.81 3.63
C THR A 115 -3.88 -0.26 2.70
N ILE A 116 -4.22 -0.24 1.41
CA ILE A 116 -3.69 -1.21 0.44
C ILE A 116 -2.16 -1.16 0.37
N VAL A 117 -1.58 0.04 0.36
CA VAL A 117 -0.12 0.21 0.30
C VAL A 117 0.56 -0.36 1.54
N VAL A 118 0.03 -0.10 2.74
CA VAL A 118 0.58 -0.66 3.99
C VAL A 118 0.51 -2.18 3.96
N LEU A 119 -0.61 -2.77 3.52
CA LEU A 119 -0.78 -4.21 3.41
C LEU A 119 0.16 -4.82 2.36
N TYR A 120 0.30 -4.18 1.21
CA TYR A 120 1.23 -4.56 0.14
C TYR A 120 2.66 -4.65 0.68
N ILE A 121 3.15 -3.57 1.28
CA ILE A 121 4.51 -3.51 1.82
C ILE A 121 4.68 -4.51 2.97
N SER A 122 3.66 -4.69 3.81
CA SER A 122 3.70 -5.67 4.90
C SER A 122 3.75 -7.12 4.40
N LYS A 123 3.12 -7.41 3.25
CA LYS A 123 3.10 -8.75 2.65
C LYS A 123 4.45 -9.14 2.05
N VAL A 124 5.12 -8.23 1.34
CA VAL A 124 6.45 -8.51 0.77
C VAL A 124 7.63 -8.15 1.66
N SER A 125 7.42 -7.39 2.74
CA SER A 125 8.45 -6.63 3.47
C SER A 125 8.95 -5.39 2.72
N LEU A 126 9.35 -4.37 3.49
CA LEU A 126 9.88 -3.12 2.95
C LEU A 126 11.18 -3.34 2.16
N GLU A 127 12.03 -4.28 2.57
CA GLU A 127 13.28 -4.54 1.85
C GLU A 127 13.02 -5.07 0.43
N ILE A 128 12.14 -6.06 0.29
CA ILE A 128 11.79 -6.61 -1.03
C ILE A 128 11.05 -5.57 -1.86
N PHE A 129 10.12 -4.82 -1.25
CA PHE A 129 9.47 -3.69 -1.91
C PHE A 129 10.50 -2.70 -2.49
N CYS A 130 11.52 -2.35 -1.71
CA CYS A 130 12.60 -1.45 -2.14
C CYS A 130 13.59 -2.06 -3.13
N ARG A 131 13.61 -3.37 -3.37
CA ARG A 131 14.42 -3.94 -4.46
C ARG A 131 13.58 -4.12 -5.72
N TYR A 132 12.36 -4.63 -5.57
CA TYR A 132 11.43 -4.91 -6.65
C TYR A 132 11.00 -3.66 -7.42
N THR A 133 10.90 -2.51 -6.73
CA THR A 133 10.53 -1.23 -7.34
C THR A 133 11.75 -0.47 -7.90
N GLU A 134 12.93 -1.09 -7.98
CA GLU A 134 14.09 -0.42 -8.56
C GLU A 134 13.81 -0.09 -10.02
N PRO A 135 14.12 1.14 -10.48
CA PRO A 135 14.04 1.42 -11.89
C PRO A 135 15.03 0.48 -12.60
N GLU A 136 14.57 -0.20 -13.65
CA GLU A 136 15.46 -0.95 -14.53
C GLU A 136 16.56 0.02 -14.99
N THR A 137 17.79 -0.24 -14.55
CA THR A 137 18.96 0.51 -15.01
C THR A 137 19.06 0.26 -16.50
N LYS A 138 18.69 1.25 -17.32
CA LYS A 138 18.96 1.20 -18.75
C LYS A 138 20.46 0.89 -18.91
N PRO A 139 20.86 -0.17 -19.61
CA PRO A 139 22.26 -0.35 -19.94
C PRO A 139 22.68 0.88 -20.75
N SER A 140 23.66 1.61 -20.23
CA SER A 140 24.30 2.71 -20.94
C SER A 140 24.82 2.18 -22.28
N SER A 141 24.14 2.55 -23.36
CA SER A 141 24.60 2.35 -24.74
C SER A 141 25.43 3.56 -25.18
#